data_AF-A0A382LZY4-F1
#
_entry.id   AF-A0A382LZY4-F1
#
_cell.length_a   1.000
_cell.length_b   1.000
_cell.length_c   1.000
_cell.angle_alpha   90.00
_cell.angle_beta   90.00
_cell.angle_gamma   90.00
#
_symmetry.space_group_name_H-M   'P 1'
#
loop_
_entity.id
_entity.type
_entity.pdbx_description
1 polymer ?
#
loop_
_entity_poly.entity_id
_entity_poly.type
_entity_poly.pdbx_seq_one_letter_code
_entity_poly.pdbx_strand_id
1 'polypeptide(L)'
;MRTLYLDIFSGISGDMFLGAMVDLGVDFDALEAELKKIKLEGYTLSANRRQKCAIDGVKFDVHLAGGGEGDHSHSHSHDHSHEHSHSHDHEHSHEHSHGSGDGHGHSRNFAQISEMIHASTLSDWVKQKSVAVFQRVANAEGKIHGMPPYEVHFHEVGAVDSIVDIVGGCIALELLGKPRVRSGPVIEGTGFIMCAHGRFPIPAPATLNILAERGVAITQCEEPNELI
;
A
#
# COMPACT_ATOMS: atom_id res chain seq x y z
N MET A 1 -9.31 -16.06 -24.97
CA MET A 1 -9.22 -15.11 -23.84
C MET A 1 -8.11 -15.57 -22.91
N ARG A 2 -7.08 -14.76 -22.67
CA ARG A 2 -5.97 -15.13 -21.76
C ARG A 2 -6.43 -14.95 -20.30
N THR A 3 -6.00 -15.84 -19.41
CA THR A 3 -6.29 -15.77 -17.98
C THR A 3 -4.97 -15.64 -17.23
N LEU A 4 -4.88 -14.67 -16.33
CA LEU A 4 -3.81 -14.54 -15.34
C LEU A 4 -4.32 -15.16 -14.03
N TYR A 5 -3.63 -16.18 -13.54
CA TYR A 5 -3.96 -16.81 -12.27
C TYR A 5 -2.90 -16.46 -11.23
N LEU A 6 -3.33 -15.90 -10.10
CA LEU A 6 -2.48 -15.51 -8.99
C LEU A 6 -2.57 -16.58 -7.90
N ASP A 7 -1.49 -17.34 -7.71
CA ASP A 7 -1.31 -18.21 -6.55
C ASP A 7 -0.69 -17.39 -5.42
N ILE A 8 -1.55 -16.89 -4.53
CA ILE A 8 -1.22 -15.90 -3.50
C ILE A 8 -1.25 -16.52 -2.10
N PHE A 9 -0.77 -17.76 -1.98
CA PHE A 9 -0.81 -18.53 -0.73
C PHE A 9 -0.08 -17.85 0.43
N SER A 10 0.86 -16.94 0.14
CA SER A 10 1.60 -16.13 1.11
C SER A 10 1.37 -14.64 0.88
N GLY A 11 0.22 -14.26 0.34
CA GLY A 11 -0.12 -12.89 -0.05
C GLY A 11 0.68 -12.36 -1.24
N ILE A 12 0.46 -11.09 -1.56
CA ILE A 12 1.14 -10.36 -2.64
C ILE A 12 1.02 -8.84 -2.41
N SER A 13 2.15 -8.17 -2.25
CA SER A 13 2.20 -6.70 -2.22
C SER A 13 2.20 -6.12 -3.64
N GLY A 14 2.03 -4.80 -3.75
CA GLY A 14 1.93 -4.12 -5.05
C GLY A 14 3.21 -4.20 -5.89
N ASP A 15 4.36 -4.02 -5.26
CA ASP A 15 5.68 -4.20 -5.87
C ASP A 15 5.92 -5.66 -6.29
N MET A 16 5.50 -6.65 -5.49
CA MET A 16 5.54 -8.06 -5.87
C MET A 16 4.66 -8.35 -7.08
N PHE A 17 3.46 -7.76 -7.14
CA PHE A 17 2.59 -7.87 -8.31
C PHE A 17 3.26 -7.30 -9.56
N LEU A 18 3.87 -6.12 -9.47
CA LEU A 18 4.62 -5.50 -10.56
C LEU A 18 5.83 -6.34 -10.99
N GLY A 19 6.60 -6.85 -10.03
CA GLY A 19 7.70 -7.77 -10.29
C GLY A 19 7.24 -9.02 -11.03
N ALA A 20 6.14 -9.63 -10.60
CA ALA A 20 5.55 -10.78 -11.27
C ALA A 20 5.08 -10.46 -12.70
N MET A 21 4.54 -9.26 -12.95
CA MET A 21 4.14 -8.86 -14.30
C MET A 21 5.35 -8.68 -15.22
N VAL A 22 6.42 -8.06 -14.73
CA VAL A 22 7.68 -7.92 -15.49
C VAL A 22 8.30 -9.28 -15.76
N ASP A 23 8.32 -10.19 -14.77
CA ASP A 23 8.82 -11.55 -14.93
C ASP A 23 7.99 -12.36 -15.96
N LEU A 24 6.67 -12.11 -16.03
CA LEU A 24 5.77 -12.69 -17.03
C LEU A 24 5.99 -12.14 -18.46
N GLY A 25 6.77 -11.07 -18.61
CA GLY A 25 7.14 -10.49 -19.90
C GLY A 25 6.57 -9.11 -20.19
N VAL A 26 6.06 -8.38 -19.18
CA VAL A 26 5.82 -6.93 -19.34
C VAL A 26 7.15 -6.21 -19.49
N ASP A 27 7.27 -5.41 -20.54
CA ASP A 27 8.45 -4.58 -20.79
C ASP A 27 8.54 -3.46 -19.74
N PHE A 28 9.65 -3.45 -18.99
CA PHE A 28 9.85 -2.51 -17.88
C PHE A 28 9.93 -1.05 -18.36
N ASP A 29 10.59 -0.79 -19.48
CA ASP A 29 10.76 0.56 -20.02
C ASP A 29 9.40 1.12 -20.49
N ALA A 30 8.56 0.28 -21.09
CA ALA A 30 7.19 0.63 -21.45
C ALA A 30 6.32 0.92 -20.21
N LEU A 31 6.42 0.09 -19.16
CA LEU A 31 5.73 0.32 -17.89
C LEU A 31 6.16 1.66 -17.25
N GLU A 32 7.47 1.92 -17.19
CA GLU A 32 8.01 3.17 -16.64
C GLU A 32 7.55 4.40 -17.47
N ALA A 33 7.58 4.29 -18.80
CA ALA A 33 7.15 5.35 -19.71
C ALA A 33 5.65 5.69 -19.55
N GLU A 34 4.80 4.69 -19.34
CA GLU A 34 3.38 4.90 -19.04
C GLU A 34 3.18 5.53 -17.66
N LEU A 35 3.89 5.04 -16.62
CA LEU A 35 3.82 5.62 -15.27
C LEU A 35 4.21 7.09 -15.25
N LYS A 36 5.21 7.52 -16.02
CA LYS A 36 5.60 8.93 -16.17
C LYS A 36 4.45 9.85 -16.64
N LYS A 37 3.41 9.32 -17.30
CA LYS A 37 2.26 10.11 -17.77
C LYS A 37 1.37 10.64 -16.64
N ILE A 38 1.43 10.06 -15.45
CA ILE A 38 0.69 10.56 -14.28
C ILE A 38 1.35 11.82 -13.68
N LYS A 39 2.59 12.14 -14.09
CA LYS A 39 3.38 13.28 -13.61
C LYS A 39 3.58 13.30 -12.09
N LEU A 40 3.71 12.11 -11.50
CA LEU A 40 4.13 11.95 -10.12
C LEU A 40 5.65 12.05 -10.07
N GLU A 41 6.15 12.92 -9.20
CA GLU A 41 7.58 13.15 -8.99
C GLU A 41 8.06 12.46 -7.70
N GLY A 42 9.37 12.42 -7.51
CA GLY A 42 9.95 11.97 -6.24
C GLY A 42 10.12 10.46 -6.10
N TYR A 43 10.17 9.72 -7.20
CA TYR A 43 10.56 8.30 -7.17
C TYR A 43 11.38 7.90 -8.40
N THR A 44 12.11 6.79 -8.27
CA THR A 44 12.72 6.04 -9.37
C THR A 44 12.33 4.58 -9.26
N LEU A 45 12.34 3.85 -10.36
CA LEU A 45 11.97 2.44 -10.40
C LEU A 45 13.18 1.58 -10.72
N SER A 46 13.20 0.37 -10.19
CA SER A 46 14.14 -0.65 -10.65
C SER A 46 13.47 -2.02 -10.70
N ALA A 47 13.81 -2.82 -11.70
CA ALA A 47 13.38 -4.21 -11.81
C ALA A 47 14.61 -5.09 -12.08
N ASN A 48 14.92 -6.00 -11.16
CA ASN A 48 16.12 -6.84 -11.25
C ASN A 48 15.78 -8.29 -10.95
N ARG A 49 16.30 -9.23 -11.76
CA ARG A 49 16.22 -10.65 -11.43
C ARG A 49 17.02 -10.93 -10.15
N ARG A 50 16.41 -11.64 -9.21
CA ARG A 50 16.95 -11.97 -7.90
C ARG A 50 16.61 -13.42 -7.56
N GLN A 51 17.56 -14.08 -6.90
CA GLN A 51 17.37 -15.40 -6.34
C GLN A 51 17.49 -15.33 -4.82
N LYS A 52 16.49 -15.82 -4.09
CA LYS A 52 16.49 -15.95 -2.62
C LYS A 52 16.09 -17.38 -2.27
N CYS A 53 16.90 -18.07 -1.46
CA CYS A 53 16.64 -19.46 -1.07
C CYS A 53 16.33 -20.40 -2.26
N ALA A 54 17.04 -20.21 -3.39
CA ALA A 54 16.84 -20.95 -4.65
C ALA A 54 15.50 -20.70 -5.38
N ILE A 55 14.72 -19.72 -4.95
CA ILE A 55 13.56 -19.21 -5.68
C ILE A 55 14.01 -17.98 -6.47
N ASP A 56 13.75 -17.99 -7.78
CA ASP A 56 14.12 -16.93 -8.71
C ASP A 56 12.88 -16.12 -9.13
N GLY A 57 13.05 -14.81 -9.31
CA GLY A 57 11.99 -13.90 -9.75
C GLY A 57 12.51 -12.48 -9.97
N VAL A 58 11.64 -11.59 -10.42
CA VAL A 58 11.98 -10.16 -10.56
C VAL A 58 11.62 -9.42 -9.28
N LYS A 59 12.62 -8.79 -8.66
CA LYS A 59 12.42 -7.81 -7.61
C LYS A 59 12.16 -6.45 -8.26
N PHE A 60 10.97 -5.92 -8.06
CA PHE A 60 10.60 -4.55 -8.42
C PHE A 60 10.70 -3.69 -7.17
N ASP A 61 11.35 -2.54 -7.27
CA ASP A 61 11.54 -1.62 -6.15
C ASP A 61 11.14 -0.19 -6.59
N VAL A 62 10.39 0.51 -5.73
CA VAL A 62 10.10 1.94 -5.85
C VAL A 62 11.03 2.68 -4.88
N HIS A 63 11.92 3.51 -5.41
CA HIS A 63 12.89 4.26 -4.61
C HIS A 63 12.45 5.72 -4.50
N LEU A 64 12.01 6.14 -3.31
CA LEU A 64 11.59 7.52 -3.05
C LEU A 64 12.77 8.48 -2.99
N ALA A 65 12.69 9.61 -3.70
CA ALA A 65 13.70 10.65 -3.67
C ALA A 65 13.54 11.50 -2.40
N GLY A 66 14.34 11.20 -1.36
CA GLY A 66 14.44 12.02 -0.14
C GLY A 66 14.25 11.29 1.19
N GLY A 67 14.02 9.98 1.21
CA GLY A 67 13.97 9.17 2.43
C GLY A 67 15.18 8.26 2.55
N GLY A 68 16.01 8.46 3.58
CA GLY A 68 16.99 7.46 3.99
C GLY A 68 16.32 6.16 4.43
N GLU A 69 17.06 5.07 4.37
CA GLU A 69 16.68 3.73 4.84
C GLU A 69 15.95 3.79 6.20
N GLY A 70 14.62 3.71 6.16
CA GLY A 70 13.76 3.59 7.34
C GLY A 70 13.54 2.12 7.67
N ASP A 71 14.61 1.41 8.00
CA ASP A 71 14.53 0.08 8.62
C ASP A 71 14.00 0.27 10.05
N HIS A 72 12.69 0.09 10.26
CA HIS A 72 12.08 0.15 11.58
C HIS A 72 12.37 -1.12 12.38
N SER A 73 13.65 -1.38 12.66
CA SER A 73 14.12 -2.39 13.61
C SER A 73 14.32 -1.76 14.99
N HIS A 74 13.22 -1.52 15.72
CA HIS A 74 13.32 -1.03 17.10
C HIS A 74 13.60 -2.18 18.08
N SER A 75 14.89 -2.44 18.35
CA SER A 75 15.31 -3.19 19.54
C SER A 75 15.32 -2.25 20.76
N HIS A 76 14.39 -2.42 21.69
CA HIS A 76 14.41 -1.67 22.95
C HIS A 76 15.09 -2.50 24.05
N SER A 77 16.31 -2.08 24.40
CA SER A 77 16.95 -2.46 25.66
C SER A 77 16.38 -1.59 26.78
N HIS A 78 15.60 -2.19 27.68
CA HIS A 78 15.12 -1.54 28.90
C HIS A 78 16.17 -1.65 30.00
N ASP A 79 16.58 -0.51 30.56
CA ASP A 79 17.19 -0.43 31.88
C ASP A 79 16.21 0.33 32.78
N HIS A 80 15.79 -0.31 33.87
CA HIS A 80 14.79 0.21 34.80
C HIS A 80 15.42 0.43 36.17
N SER A 81 15.39 1.68 36.64
CA SER A 81 15.54 2.01 38.06
C SER A 81 14.35 2.84 38.52
N HIS A 82 13.61 2.26 39.48
CA HIS A 82 12.55 2.83 40.33
C HIS A 82 13.04 4.09 41.08
N GLU A 83 12.27 4.99 41.72
CA GLU A 83 10.90 5.04 42.27
C GLU A 83 10.63 6.50 42.72
N HIS A 84 9.36 6.96 42.77
CA HIS A 84 8.69 7.62 43.92
C HIS A 84 7.46 8.46 43.55
N SER A 85 6.46 8.33 44.41
CA SER A 85 5.17 9.01 44.50
C SER A 85 5.26 10.52 44.73
N HIS A 86 4.31 11.31 44.20
CA HIS A 86 3.50 12.28 44.96
C HIS A 86 2.31 12.79 44.12
N SER A 87 1.17 12.98 44.79
CA SER A 87 -0.10 13.50 44.30
C SER A 87 -0.19 15.02 44.48
N HIS A 88 -0.42 15.78 43.41
CA HIS A 88 -0.98 17.12 43.47
C HIS A 88 -1.79 17.43 42.20
N ASP A 89 -3.06 17.80 42.39
CA ASP A 89 -3.92 18.38 41.37
C ASP A 89 -3.53 19.83 41.11
N HIS A 90 -3.01 20.10 39.91
CA HIS A 90 -2.93 21.46 39.34
C HIS A 90 -3.21 21.39 37.84
N GLU A 91 -4.35 21.97 37.44
CA GLU A 91 -4.66 22.27 36.04
C GLU A 91 -3.74 23.40 35.55
N HIS A 92 -2.81 23.06 34.68
CA HIS A 92 -2.09 24.01 33.85
C HIS A 92 -2.17 23.56 32.40
N SER A 93 -3.00 24.27 31.62
CA SER A 93 -3.02 24.19 30.16
C SER A 93 -1.78 24.90 29.60
N HIS A 94 -0.75 24.13 29.30
CA HIS A 94 0.36 24.58 28.46
C HIS A 94 0.26 23.90 27.10
N GLU A 95 -0.10 24.70 26.09
CA GLU A 95 0.02 24.34 24.69
C GLU A 95 1.50 24.17 24.33
N HIS A 96 1.94 22.93 24.26
CA HIS A 96 3.19 22.58 23.59
C HIS A 96 2.87 22.33 22.11
N SER A 97 3.05 23.37 21.31
CA SER A 97 3.21 23.24 19.86
C SER A 97 4.52 22.50 19.60
N HIS A 98 4.42 21.17 19.50
CA HIS A 98 5.44 20.38 18.83
C HIS A 98 5.30 20.64 17.33
N GLY A 99 6.06 21.62 16.85
CA GLY A 99 6.41 21.71 15.44
C GLY A 99 7.29 20.52 15.08
N SER A 100 6.69 19.33 14.99
CA SER A 100 7.30 18.19 14.32
C SER A 100 7.28 18.52 12.83
N GLY A 101 8.38 19.09 12.35
CA GLY A 101 8.77 19.03 10.96
C GLY A 101 9.06 17.59 10.60
N ASP A 102 8.00 16.80 10.54
CA ASP A 102 8.04 15.40 10.20
C ASP A 102 7.82 15.34 8.69
N GLY A 103 8.85 14.87 7.99
CA GLY A 103 8.92 14.81 6.53
C GLY A 103 7.98 13.75 5.95
N HIS A 104 6.69 13.83 6.30
CA HIS A 104 5.66 12.93 5.82
C HIS A 104 5.27 13.33 4.41
N GLY A 105 5.47 12.39 3.48
CA GLY A 105 5.02 12.52 2.10
C GLY A 105 3.59 13.03 2.06
N HIS A 106 3.35 14.03 1.19
CA HIS A 106 2.07 14.71 1.07
C HIS A 106 0.90 13.72 1.05
N SER A 107 0.15 13.63 2.16
CA SER A 107 -1.06 12.81 2.22
C SER A 107 -2.07 13.36 1.21
N ARG A 108 -2.50 12.49 0.29
CA ARG A 108 -3.48 12.83 -0.76
C ARG A 108 -4.82 12.23 -0.40
N ASN A 109 -5.89 13.00 -0.60
CA ASN A 109 -7.23 12.45 -0.52
C ASN A 109 -7.63 11.78 -1.84
N PHE A 110 -8.72 11.01 -1.81
CA PHE A 110 -9.20 10.30 -2.99
C PHE A 110 -9.52 11.24 -4.18
N ALA A 111 -10.09 12.42 -3.92
CA ALA A 111 -10.42 13.38 -4.96
C ALA A 111 -9.17 13.86 -5.73
N GLN A 112 -8.09 14.17 -5.02
CA GLN A 112 -6.81 14.59 -5.60
C GLN A 112 -6.19 13.48 -6.45
N ILE A 113 -6.20 12.22 -5.97
CA ILE A 113 -5.66 11.08 -6.73
C ILE A 113 -6.49 10.84 -7.99
N SER A 114 -7.83 10.90 -7.88
CA SER A 114 -8.73 10.74 -9.01
C SER A 114 -8.49 11.82 -10.07
N GLU A 115 -8.39 13.09 -9.67
CA GLU A 115 -8.09 14.21 -10.56
C GLU A 115 -6.73 14.03 -11.26
N MET A 116 -5.69 13.65 -10.51
CA MET A 116 -4.36 13.36 -11.05
C MET A 116 -4.41 12.27 -12.14
N ILE A 117 -5.10 11.16 -11.88
CA ILE A 117 -5.26 10.06 -12.85
C ILE A 117 -6.05 10.55 -14.09
N HIS A 118 -7.12 11.32 -13.90
CA HIS A 118 -7.93 11.82 -15.01
C HIS A 118 -7.19 12.83 -15.89
N ALA A 119 -6.37 13.69 -15.29
CA ALA A 119 -5.55 14.69 -15.98
C ALA A 119 -4.35 14.09 -16.76
N SER A 120 -3.97 12.85 -16.48
CA SER A 120 -2.89 12.15 -17.19
C SER A 120 -3.23 11.85 -18.65
N THR A 121 -2.23 11.41 -19.43
CA THR A 121 -2.42 10.88 -20.79
C THR A 121 -2.45 9.34 -20.85
N LEU A 122 -2.71 8.69 -19.72
CA LEU A 122 -2.95 7.24 -19.64
C LEU A 122 -4.17 6.84 -20.46
N SER A 123 -4.25 5.57 -20.84
CA SER A 123 -5.43 5.04 -21.53
C SER A 123 -6.69 5.13 -20.66
N ASP A 124 -7.86 5.22 -21.30
CA ASP A 124 -9.14 5.24 -20.59
C ASP A 124 -9.35 3.99 -19.75
N TRP A 125 -8.83 2.85 -20.21
CA TRP A 125 -8.92 1.60 -19.47
C TRP A 125 -8.12 1.66 -18.17
N VAL A 126 -6.86 2.14 -18.23
CA VAL A 126 -6.02 2.30 -17.03
C VAL A 126 -6.66 3.30 -16.08
N LYS A 127 -7.08 4.48 -16.57
CA LYS A 127 -7.75 5.49 -15.73
C LYS A 127 -8.96 4.91 -15.00
N GLN A 128 -9.84 4.23 -15.73
CA GLN A 128 -11.04 3.62 -15.17
C GLN A 128 -10.71 2.57 -14.10
N LYS A 129 -9.72 1.71 -14.34
CA LYS A 129 -9.36 0.64 -13.39
C LYS A 129 -8.67 1.19 -12.14
N SER A 130 -7.70 2.09 -12.30
CA SER A 130 -6.99 2.71 -11.17
C SER A 130 -7.96 3.47 -10.25
N VAL A 131 -8.81 4.34 -10.81
CA VAL A 131 -9.82 5.07 -10.01
C VAL A 131 -10.77 4.11 -9.31
N ALA A 132 -11.19 3.02 -9.98
CA ALA A 132 -12.06 2.03 -9.35
C ALA A 132 -11.37 1.27 -8.20
N VAL A 133 -10.05 1.06 -8.23
CA VAL A 133 -9.31 0.47 -7.10
C VAL A 133 -9.30 1.45 -5.93
N PHE A 134 -8.86 2.69 -6.15
CA PHE A 134 -8.85 3.73 -5.12
C PHE A 134 -10.23 4.00 -4.53
N GLN A 135 -11.29 3.99 -5.33
CA GLN A 135 -12.66 4.15 -4.84
C GLN A 135 -13.07 3.03 -3.88
N ARG A 136 -12.64 1.78 -4.12
CA ARG A 136 -12.94 0.65 -3.21
C ARG A 136 -12.23 0.84 -1.87
N VAL A 137 -10.98 1.28 -1.90
CA VAL A 137 -10.23 1.62 -0.68
C VAL A 137 -10.91 2.78 0.04
N ALA A 138 -11.21 3.88 -0.66
CA ALA A 138 -11.91 5.04 -0.10
C ALA A 138 -13.26 4.67 0.54
N ASN A 139 -14.01 3.75 -0.06
CA ASN A 139 -15.28 3.28 0.52
C ASN A 139 -15.05 2.49 1.82
N ALA A 140 -14.02 1.64 1.86
CA ALA A 140 -13.70 0.86 3.04
C ALA A 140 -13.20 1.76 4.19
N GLU A 141 -12.26 2.65 3.90
CA GLU A 141 -11.73 3.64 4.84
C GLU A 141 -12.83 4.59 5.33
N GLY A 142 -13.65 5.13 4.41
CA GLY A 142 -14.74 6.04 4.76
C GLY A 142 -15.73 5.42 5.75
N LYS A 143 -16.00 4.12 5.65
CA LYS A 143 -16.84 3.42 6.64
C LYS A 143 -16.19 3.30 8.01
N ILE A 144 -14.89 3.05 8.05
CA ILE A 144 -14.14 2.93 9.31
C ILE A 144 -14.07 4.28 10.02
N HIS A 145 -13.88 5.35 9.26
CA HIS A 145 -13.76 6.71 9.78
C HIS A 145 -15.09 7.48 9.86
N GLY A 146 -16.20 6.90 9.39
CA GLY A 146 -17.51 7.53 9.41
C GLY A 146 -17.65 8.75 8.49
N MET A 147 -16.92 8.78 7.36
CA MET A 147 -16.89 9.90 6.42
C MET A 147 -17.19 9.48 4.98
N PRO A 148 -17.64 10.42 4.13
CA PRO A 148 -17.84 10.16 2.71
C PRO A 148 -16.52 9.77 2.00
N PRO A 149 -16.55 8.85 1.02
CA PRO A 149 -15.33 8.35 0.36
C PRO A 149 -14.45 9.44 -0.28
N TYR A 150 -15.04 10.54 -0.77
CA TYR A 150 -14.29 11.62 -1.41
C TYR A 150 -13.55 12.53 -0.41
N GLU A 151 -13.87 12.44 0.88
CA GLU A 151 -13.22 13.18 1.97
C GLU A 151 -12.11 12.36 2.65
N VAL A 152 -11.98 11.07 2.29
CA VAL A 152 -10.97 10.19 2.87
C VAL A 152 -9.57 10.66 2.51
N HIS A 153 -8.79 10.99 3.54
CA HIS A 153 -7.36 11.20 3.46
C HIS A 153 -6.65 9.86 3.59
N PHE A 154 -5.90 9.46 2.57
CA PHE A 154 -5.12 8.24 2.65
C PHE A 154 -3.79 8.54 3.34
N HIS A 155 -3.61 7.95 4.52
CA HIS A 155 -2.35 8.06 5.27
C HIS A 155 -1.28 7.11 4.72
N GLU A 156 -1.67 5.91 4.29
CA GLU A 156 -0.75 4.89 3.74
C GLU A 156 -0.95 4.70 2.23
N VAL A 157 -2.20 4.72 1.78
CA VAL A 157 -2.56 4.50 0.36
C VAL A 157 -2.37 5.76 -0.52
N GLY A 158 -2.13 6.92 0.10
CA GLY A 158 -1.91 8.20 -0.60
C GLY A 158 -0.44 8.48 -0.91
N ALA A 159 0.44 7.63 -0.40
CA ALA A 159 1.88 7.67 -0.64
C ALA A 159 2.21 7.37 -2.10
N VAL A 160 3.42 7.78 -2.51
CA VAL A 160 3.90 7.58 -3.88
C VAL A 160 3.95 6.11 -4.25
N ASP A 161 4.45 5.24 -3.35
CA ASP A 161 4.57 3.80 -3.58
C ASP A 161 3.21 3.15 -3.88
N SER A 162 2.21 3.40 -3.05
CA SER A 162 0.84 2.92 -3.24
C SER A 162 0.21 3.37 -4.56
N ILE A 163 0.52 4.59 -5.01
CA ILE A 163 0.05 5.09 -6.33
C ILE A 163 0.76 4.37 -7.47
N VAL A 164 2.07 4.19 -7.37
CA VAL A 164 2.86 3.44 -8.36
C VAL A 164 2.36 2.00 -8.45
N ASP A 165 2.09 1.35 -7.33
CA ASP A 165 1.60 -0.03 -7.27
C ASP A 165 0.24 -0.20 -7.96
N ILE A 166 -0.74 0.63 -7.60
CA ILE A 166 -2.11 0.51 -8.14
C ILE A 166 -2.14 0.89 -9.62
N VAL A 167 -1.53 2.04 -9.98
CA VAL A 167 -1.56 2.54 -11.36
C VAL A 167 -0.67 1.68 -12.25
N GLY A 168 0.52 1.33 -11.77
CA GLY A 168 1.45 0.43 -12.46
C GLY A 168 0.85 -0.95 -12.67
N GLY A 169 0.16 -1.51 -11.67
CA GLY A 169 -0.53 -2.80 -11.81
C GLY A 169 -1.61 -2.76 -12.89
N CYS A 170 -2.36 -1.66 -13.00
CA CYS A 170 -3.31 -1.47 -14.10
C CYS A 170 -2.59 -1.36 -15.45
N ILE A 171 -1.52 -0.56 -15.56
CA ILE A 171 -0.73 -0.45 -16.79
C ILE A 171 -0.19 -1.82 -17.22
N ALA A 172 0.40 -2.57 -16.30
CA ALA A 172 0.96 -3.89 -16.57
C ALA A 172 -0.10 -4.88 -17.07
N LEU A 173 -1.30 -4.87 -16.48
CA LEU A 173 -2.43 -5.66 -16.97
C LEU A 173 -2.88 -5.24 -18.38
N GLU A 174 -2.85 -3.94 -18.69
CA GLU A 174 -3.12 -3.46 -20.05
C GLU A 174 -2.06 -3.94 -21.05
N LEU A 175 -0.77 -3.83 -20.70
CA LEU A 175 0.35 -4.28 -21.54
C LEU A 175 0.32 -5.80 -21.79
N LEU A 176 -0.20 -6.59 -20.84
CA LEU A 176 -0.46 -8.03 -21.03
C LEU A 176 -1.68 -8.34 -21.90
N GLY A 177 -2.38 -7.33 -22.41
CA GLY A 177 -3.57 -7.49 -23.23
C GLY A 177 -4.86 -7.70 -22.43
N LYS A 178 -4.94 -7.12 -21.23
CA LYS A 178 -6.15 -7.07 -20.38
C LYS A 178 -6.68 -8.49 -20.07
N PRO A 179 -5.85 -9.39 -19.53
CA PRO A 179 -6.27 -10.76 -19.26
C PRO A 179 -7.38 -10.77 -18.21
N ARG A 180 -8.15 -11.86 -18.19
CA ARG A 180 -9.03 -12.11 -17.06
C ARG A 180 -8.17 -12.52 -15.87
N VAL A 181 -8.22 -11.77 -14.78
CA VAL A 181 -7.48 -12.07 -13.54
C VAL A 181 -8.33 -12.97 -12.64
N ARG A 182 -7.71 -14.02 -12.08
CA ARG A 182 -8.26 -14.86 -11.03
C ARG A 182 -7.19 -15.06 -9.97
N SER A 183 -7.59 -15.28 -8.72
CA SER A 183 -6.66 -15.64 -7.64
C SER A 183 -7.10 -16.93 -6.96
N GLY A 184 -6.18 -17.54 -6.22
CA GLY A 184 -6.52 -18.42 -5.12
C GLY A 184 -7.26 -17.67 -3.99
N PRO A 185 -7.67 -18.39 -2.93
CA PRO A 185 -8.20 -17.76 -1.72
C PRO A 185 -7.15 -16.84 -1.09
N VAL A 186 -7.61 -15.77 -0.45
CA VAL A 186 -6.71 -14.90 0.33
C VAL A 186 -6.40 -15.62 1.63
N ILE A 187 -5.12 -15.75 1.95
CA ILE A 187 -4.63 -16.28 3.22
C ILE A 187 -3.98 -15.12 3.95
N GLU A 188 -4.25 -14.99 5.25
CA GLU A 188 -3.63 -13.99 6.10
C GLU A 188 -3.15 -14.60 7.40
N GLY A 189 -2.22 -13.92 8.07
CA GLY A 189 -1.83 -14.31 9.41
C GLY A 189 -2.83 -13.87 10.47
N THR A 190 -2.35 -13.80 11.70
CA THR A 190 -3.08 -13.36 12.88
C THR A 190 -2.24 -12.34 13.65
N GLY A 191 -2.84 -11.68 14.64
CA GLY A 191 -2.11 -10.74 15.51
C GLY A 191 -2.44 -9.29 15.19
N PHE A 192 -1.43 -8.43 15.28
CA PHE A 192 -1.59 -6.99 15.18
C PHE A 192 -0.42 -6.34 14.45
N ILE A 193 -0.73 -5.31 13.65
CA ILE A 193 0.25 -4.39 13.06
C ILE A 193 0.22 -3.03 13.73
N MET A 194 1.32 -2.30 13.64
CA MET A 194 1.39 -0.88 13.97
C MET A 194 1.31 -0.09 12.67
N CYS A 195 0.33 0.81 12.58
CA CYS A 195 0.07 1.64 11.40
C CYS A 195 -0.07 3.11 11.83
N ALA A 196 -0.29 4.03 10.88
CA ALA A 196 -0.48 5.46 11.20
C ALA A 196 -1.65 5.72 12.17
N HIS A 197 -2.59 4.77 12.27
CA HIS A 197 -3.76 4.82 13.14
C HIS A 197 -3.55 4.08 14.48
N GLY A 198 -2.33 3.66 14.78
CA GLY A 198 -1.98 2.90 15.97
C GLY A 198 -2.01 1.39 15.74
N ARG A 199 -2.40 0.63 16.77
CA ARG A 199 -2.35 -0.83 16.74
C ARG A 199 -3.63 -1.42 16.15
N PHE A 200 -3.53 -2.11 15.02
CA PHE A 200 -4.65 -2.66 14.27
C PHE A 200 -4.58 -4.18 14.19
N PRO A 201 -5.72 -4.91 14.20
CA PRO A 201 -5.72 -6.35 14.05
C PRO A 201 -5.35 -6.76 12.63
N ILE A 202 -4.80 -7.96 12.48
CA ILE A 202 -4.58 -8.61 11.19
C ILE A 202 -5.75 -9.57 10.90
N PRO A 203 -6.40 -9.46 9.73
CA PRO A 203 -6.20 -8.45 8.68
C PRO A 203 -6.78 -7.09 9.08
N ALA A 204 -6.21 -6.01 8.51
CA ALA A 204 -6.69 -4.66 8.76
C ALA A 204 -8.20 -4.50 8.41
N PRO A 205 -8.97 -3.69 9.16
CA PRO A 205 -10.41 -3.53 8.95
C PRO A 205 -10.80 -3.06 7.55
N ALA A 206 -9.97 -2.24 6.90
CA ALA A 206 -10.21 -1.79 5.53
C ALA A 206 -10.13 -2.96 4.55
N THR A 207 -9.10 -3.79 4.68
CA THR A 207 -8.92 -5.03 3.92
C THR A 207 -10.11 -5.97 4.11
N LEU A 208 -10.52 -6.22 5.36
CA LEU A 208 -11.70 -7.05 5.65
C LEU A 208 -12.98 -6.49 5.02
N ASN A 209 -13.18 -5.16 5.03
CA ASN A 209 -14.34 -4.53 4.41
C ASN A 209 -14.37 -4.78 2.89
N ILE A 210 -13.23 -4.58 2.22
CA ILE A 210 -13.10 -4.80 0.77
C ILE A 210 -13.39 -6.25 0.41
N LEU A 211 -12.80 -7.21 1.13
CA LEU A 211 -13.01 -8.64 0.90
C LEU A 211 -14.47 -9.04 1.09
N ALA A 212 -15.09 -8.58 2.19
CA ALA A 212 -16.48 -8.85 2.51
C ALA A 212 -17.44 -8.28 1.44
N GLU A 213 -17.26 -7.03 1.01
CA GLU A 213 -18.07 -6.42 -0.05
C GLU A 213 -17.98 -7.16 -1.39
N ARG A 214 -16.84 -7.79 -1.66
CA ARG A 214 -16.58 -8.50 -2.90
C ARG A 214 -16.88 -10.00 -2.83
N GLY A 215 -17.29 -10.50 -1.66
CA GLY A 215 -17.52 -11.92 -1.43
C GLY A 215 -16.24 -12.74 -1.65
N VAL A 216 -15.07 -12.16 -1.37
CA VAL A 216 -13.79 -12.87 -1.46
C VAL A 216 -13.59 -13.62 -0.15
N ALA A 217 -13.44 -14.94 -0.25
CA ALA A 217 -13.15 -15.77 0.90
C ALA A 217 -11.73 -15.48 1.42
N ILE A 218 -11.61 -15.37 2.73
CA ILE A 218 -10.35 -15.26 3.45
C ILE A 218 -10.20 -16.44 4.40
N THR A 219 -8.98 -16.96 4.51
CA THR A 219 -8.57 -17.95 5.51
C THR A 219 -7.42 -17.37 6.32
N GLN A 220 -7.28 -17.78 7.59
CA GLN A 220 -6.13 -17.40 8.40
C GLN A 220 -5.21 -18.60 8.65
N CYS A 221 -3.91 -18.35 8.74
CA CYS A 221 -2.89 -19.31 9.15
C CYS A 221 -2.28 -18.94 10.52
N GLU A 222 -1.48 -19.84 11.09
CA GLU A 222 -0.81 -19.65 12.39
C GLU A 222 0.45 -18.76 12.29
N GLU A 223 0.51 -17.85 11.33
CA GLU A 223 1.58 -16.85 11.26
C GLU A 223 1.21 -15.62 12.11
N PRO A 224 2.11 -15.08 12.93
CA PRO A 224 1.82 -13.97 13.85
C PRO A 224 1.91 -12.58 13.19
N ASN A 225 2.07 -12.53 11.86
CA ASN A 225 2.26 -11.31 11.08
C ASN A 225 1.42 -11.36 9.78
N GLU A 226 1.32 -10.24 9.07
CA GLU A 226 0.73 -10.20 7.73
C GLU A 226 1.56 -11.03 6.74
N LEU A 227 0.90 -11.56 5.71
CA LEU A 227 1.58 -12.35 4.68
C LEU A 227 2.01 -11.44 3.52
N ILE A 228 3.10 -10.68 3.71
CA ILE A 228 3.80 -9.87 2.68
C ILE A 228 5.28 -9.71 3.02
#